data_AF-A0A958K614-F1
#
_entry.id   AF-A0A958K614-F1
#
_cell.length_a   1.000
_cell.length_b   1.000
_cell.length_c   1.000
_cell.angle_alpha   90.00
_cell.angle_beta   90.00
_cell.angle_gamma   90.00
#
_symmetry.space_group_name_H-M   'P 1'
#
loop_
_entity.id
_entity.type
_entity.pdbx_description
1 polymer ?
#
loop_
_entity_poly.entity_id
_entity_poly.type
_entity_poly.pdbx_seq_one_letter_code
_entity_poly.pdbx_strand_id
1 'polypeptide(L)'
;VSCPQCKHENDFWGLTDDEGQVIEHFGQKCQGAIENPASHDIVPCGFRYRFKNCDACSTENDMKAKRCISCGDAFVDDQSKLKHAALQRDAHVMRPDHMEFLVKADKKGNERLEIRYYDLDGKHLSEVFFFNNPQGAKVFYYNFERMHHRTPGPRLHLSSIPDVLAQQWQFRKPLFIIARKQDKYWRIREKIFVS
;
A
#
# COMPACT_ATOMS: atom_id res chain seq x y z
N VAL A 1 -8.19 1.36 17.94
CA VAL A 1 -8.29 1.84 16.53
C VAL A 1 -9.74 1.75 16.10
N SER A 2 -10.41 2.89 15.95
CA SER A 2 -11.84 2.93 15.62
C SER A 2 -12.12 2.40 14.21
N CYS A 3 -13.13 1.54 14.07
CA CYS A 3 -13.60 1.08 12.77
C CYS A 3 -14.41 2.19 12.08
N PRO A 4 -14.05 2.63 10.86
CA PRO A 4 -14.82 3.66 10.18
C PRO A 4 -16.24 3.21 9.84
N GLN A 5 -16.46 1.90 9.68
CA GLN A 5 -17.74 1.30 9.31
C GLN A 5 -18.65 1.02 10.51
N CYS A 6 -18.20 0.23 11.50
CA CYS A 6 -19.05 -0.18 12.64
C CYS A 6 -18.72 0.52 13.96
N LYS A 7 -17.75 1.44 13.99
CA LYS A 7 -17.31 2.19 15.18
C LYS A 7 -16.75 1.36 16.34
N HIS A 8 -16.59 0.05 16.16
CA HIS A 8 -15.90 -0.80 17.13
C HIS A 8 -14.45 -0.33 17.33
N GLU A 9 -14.01 -0.24 18.57
CA GLU A 9 -12.61 0.03 18.94
C GLU A 9 -11.80 -1.24 18.88
N ASN A 10 -11.01 -1.40 17.82
CA ASN A 10 -10.16 -2.57 17.63
C ASN A 10 -8.88 -2.45 18.45
N ASP A 11 -8.45 -3.59 18.99
CA ASP A 11 -7.15 -3.75 19.63
C ASP A 11 -6.16 -4.41 18.66
N PHE A 12 -5.19 -3.62 18.20
CA PHE A 12 -4.20 -4.03 17.21
C PHE A 12 -2.80 -3.73 17.73
N TRP A 13 -1.86 -4.63 17.41
CA TRP A 13 -0.43 -4.30 17.48
C TRP A 13 -0.13 -3.05 16.64
N GLY A 14 0.71 -2.17 17.16
CA GLY A 14 1.07 -0.92 16.53
C GLY A 14 2.22 -0.21 17.25
N LEU A 15 2.56 0.97 16.72
CA LEU A 15 3.48 1.92 17.30
C LEU A 15 2.68 3.16 17.72
N THR A 16 2.94 3.65 18.92
CA THR A 16 2.42 4.93 19.42
C THR A 16 3.59 5.86 19.71
N ASP A 17 3.32 7.17 19.71
CA ASP A 17 4.24 8.14 20.30
C ASP A 17 4.13 8.14 21.83
N ASP A 18 4.92 9.01 22.47
CA ASP A 18 4.97 9.17 23.92
C ASP A 18 3.65 9.70 24.52
N GLU A 19 2.78 10.29 23.69
CA GLU A 19 1.45 10.78 24.08
C GLU A 19 0.36 9.72 23.88
N GLY A 20 0.71 8.54 23.37
CA GLY A 20 -0.20 7.43 23.11
C GLY A 20 -0.98 7.56 21.79
N GLN A 21 -0.64 8.54 20.94
CA GLN A 21 -1.23 8.69 19.62
C GLN A 21 -0.63 7.64 18.67
N VAL A 22 -1.50 7.00 17.88
CA VAL A 22 -1.10 5.92 16.97
C VAL A 22 -0.27 6.48 15.81
N ILE A 23 0.99 6.04 15.70
CA ILE A 23 1.89 6.32 14.58
C ILE A 23 1.66 5.31 13.45
N GLU A 24 1.50 4.03 13.79
CA GLU A 24 1.30 2.94 12.84
C GLU A 24 0.53 1.80 13.50
N HIS A 25 -0.36 1.14 12.78
CA HIS A 25 -0.98 -0.10 13.26
C HIS A 25 -0.95 -1.21 12.20
N PHE A 26 -0.91 -2.44 12.69
CA PHE A 26 -0.79 -3.65 11.86
C PHE A 26 -2.11 -4.41 11.71
N GLY A 27 -3.21 -3.83 12.20
CA GLY A 27 -4.56 -4.36 11.99
C GLY A 27 -4.93 -4.51 10.50
N GLN A 28 -5.46 -5.66 10.13
CA GLN A 28 -5.83 -5.99 8.74
C GLN A 28 -7.34 -5.95 8.50
N LYS A 29 -8.14 -6.38 9.48
CA LYS A 29 -9.60 -6.47 9.42
C LYS A 29 -10.20 -6.08 10.76
N CYS A 30 -11.38 -5.47 10.74
CA CYS A 30 -12.13 -5.17 11.95
C CYS A 30 -12.55 -6.46 12.68
N GLN A 31 -12.40 -6.45 14.01
CA GLN A 31 -12.78 -7.51 14.95
C GLN A 31 -14.21 -7.36 15.50
N GLY A 32 -14.88 -6.24 15.19
CA GLY A 32 -16.25 -5.97 15.60
C GLY A 32 -17.30 -6.74 14.80
N ALA A 33 -18.52 -6.76 15.34
CA ALA A 33 -19.71 -7.34 14.71
C ALA A 33 -20.88 -6.36 14.83
N ILE A 34 -21.87 -6.54 13.96
CA ILE A 34 -23.14 -5.80 13.94
C ILE A 34 -24.30 -6.80 14.01
N GLU A 35 -25.38 -6.41 14.64
CA GLU A 35 -26.62 -7.20 14.63
C GLU A 35 -27.36 -6.95 13.31
N ASN A 36 -27.78 -8.03 12.65
CA ASN A 36 -28.62 -7.94 11.47
C ASN A 36 -30.03 -7.50 11.90
N PRO A 37 -30.56 -6.35 11.43
CA PRO A 37 -31.86 -5.84 11.88
C PRO A 37 -33.05 -6.76 11.57
N ALA A 38 -32.91 -7.65 10.58
CA ALA A 38 -33.99 -8.55 10.16
C ALA A 38 -33.93 -9.92 10.86
N SER A 39 -32.73 -10.50 11.01
CA SER A 39 -32.57 -11.85 11.57
C SER A 39 -32.11 -11.86 13.03
N HIS A 40 -31.71 -10.71 13.58
CA HIS A 40 -31.06 -10.59 14.90
C HIS A 40 -29.73 -11.36 15.03
N ASP A 41 -29.19 -11.87 13.92
CA ASP A 41 -27.90 -12.55 13.93
C ASP A 41 -26.76 -11.57 14.12
N ILE A 42 -25.75 -11.98 14.90
CA ILE A 42 -24.50 -11.23 15.04
C ILE A 42 -23.61 -11.53 13.84
N VAL A 43 -23.42 -10.55 12.96
CA VAL A 43 -22.62 -10.65 11.73
C VAL A 43 -21.32 -9.86 11.87
N PRO A 44 -20.15 -10.45 11.56
CA PRO A 44 -18.88 -9.72 11.57
C PRO A 44 -18.92 -8.48 10.66
N CYS A 45 -18.36 -7.35 11.10
CA CYS A 45 -18.39 -6.08 10.36
C CYS A 45 -17.84 -6.19 8.93
N GLY A 46 -16.81 -7.00 8.72
CA GLY A 46 -16.24 -7.24 7.39
C GLY A 46 -15.31 -6.14 6.87
N PHE A 47 -15.22 -4.97 7.52
CA PHE A 47 -14.33 -3.89 7.11
C PHE A 47 -12.86 -4.35 7.10
N ARG A 48 -12.15 -4.07 6.00
CA ARG A 48 -10.74 -4.41 5.81
C ARG A 48 -9.90 -3.13 5.78
N TYR A 49 -8.98 -3.04 6.71
CA TYR A 49 -7.95 -2.00 6.73
C TYR A 49 -6.89 -2.27 5.65
N ARG A 50 -6.53 -3.54 5.44
CA ARG A 50 -5.63 -3.96 4.35
C ARG A 50 -6.20 -5.18 3.64
N PHE A 51 -6.07 -5.18 2.33
CA PHE A 51 -6.51 -6.26 1.46
C PHE A 51 -5.60 -6.35 0.23
N LYS A 52 -5.65 -7.49 -0.45
CA LYS A 52 -5.00 -7.70 -1.74
C LYS A 52 -6.04 -7.99 -2.81
N ASN A 53 -5.81 -7.50 -4.02
CA ASN A 53 -6.67 -7.82 -5.15
C ASN A 53 -6.19 -9.12 -5.81
N CYS A 54 -7.12 -9.90 -6.33
CA CYS A 54 -6.79 -11.05 -7.18
C CYS A 54 -6.30 -10.57 -8.56
N ASP A 55 -5.18 -11.11 -9.04
CA ASP A 55 -4.64 -10.73 -10.35
C ASP A 55 -5.54 -11.17 -11.52
N ALA A 56 -6.34 -12.23 -11.34
CA ALA A 56 -7.23 -12.74 -12.38
C ALA A 56 -8.60 -12.04 -12.43
N CYS A 57 -9.22 -11.77 -11.28
CA CYS A 57 -10.58 -11.24 -11.22
C CYS A 57 -10.73 -9.92 -10.46
N SER A 58 -9.64 -9.34 -9.97
CA SER A 58 -9.60 -8.08 -9.20
C SER A 58 -10.35 -8.07 -7.86
N THR A 59 -11.02 -9.17 -7.48
CA THR A 59 -11.73 -9.28 -6.20
C THR A 59 -10.80 -9.00 -5.02
N GLU A 60 -11.29 -8.24 -4.05
CA GLU A 60 -10.58 -7.95 -2.81
C GLU A 60 -10.59 -9.17 -1.88
N ASN A 61 -9.42 -9.48 -1.33
CA ASN A 61 -9.20 -10.64 -0.49
C ASN A 61 -8.45 -10.23 0.77
N ASP A 62 -8.65 -11.00 1.84
CA ASP A 62 -7.85 -10.86 3.05
C ASP A 62 -6.35 -11.01 2.73
N MET A 63 -5.49 -10.22 3.38
CA MET A 63 -4.04 -10.26 3.15
C MET A 63 -3.47 -11.68 3.30
N LYS A 64 -4.00 -12.45 4.25
CA LYS A 64 -3.60 -13.84 4.55
C LYS A 64 -4.30 -14.90 3.68
N ALA A 65 -5.20 -14.53 2.76
CA ALA A 65 -5.89 -15.48 1.90
C ALA A 65 -4.89 -16.25 1.03
N LYS A 66 -5.01 -17.58 0.99
CA LYS A 66 -4.18 -18.44 0.11
C LYS A 66 -4.79 -18.60 -1.28
N ARG A 67 -6.10 -18.38 -1.41
CA ARG A 67 -6.85 -18.44 -2.67
C ARG A 67 -7.86 -17.31 -2.74
N CYS A 68 -8.22 -16.90 -3.95
CA CYS A 68 -9.25 -15.89 -4.18
C CYS A 68 -10.62 -16.41 -3.72
N ILE A 69 -11.36 -15.61 -2.95
CA ILE A 69 -12.71 -15.94 -2.47
C ILE A 69 -13.75 -16.03 -3.60
N SER A 70 -13.47 -15.43 -4.76
CA SER A 70 -14.38 -15.39 -5.91
C SER A 70 -14.04 -16.46 -6.95
N CYS A 71 -12.84 -16.41 -7.55
CA CYS A 71 -12.46 -17.34 -8.62
C CYS A 71 -11.65 -18.56 -8.15
N GLY A 72 -11.20 -18.61 -6.89
CA GLY A 72 -10.41 -19.72 -6.36
C GLY A 72 -8.95 -19.76 -6.80
N ASP A 73 -8.43 -18.78 -7.56
CA ASP A 73 -7.01 -18.73 -7.95
C ASP A 73 -6.09 -18.65 -6.74
N ALA A 74 -4.97 -19.38 -6.79
CA ALA A 74 -4.00 -19.41 -5.71
C ALA A 74 -3.15 -18.12 -5.68
N PHE A 75 -2.96 -17.56 -4.49
CA PHE A 75 -2.04 -16.45 -4.29
C PHE A 75 -0.62 -16.98 -4.09
N VAL A 76 0.33 -16.37 -4.80
CA VAL A 76 1.75 -16.61 -4.58
C VAL A 76 2.19 -15.82 -3.34
N ASP A 77 2.87 -16.48 -2.40
CA ASP A 77 3.41 -15.83 -1.21
C ASP A 77 4.65 -14.98 -1.53
N ASP A 78 4.97 -14.06 -0.63
CA ASP A 78 6.05 -13.08 -0.84
C ASP A 78 7.43 -13.73 -0.93
N GLN A 79 7.71 -14.84 -0.23
CA GLN A 79 8.99 -15.54 -0.35
C GLN A 79 9.13 -16.19 -1.72
N SER A 80 8.06 -16.83 -2.20
CA SER A 80 8.02 -17.40 -3.54
C SER A 80 8.18 -16.32 -4.62
N LYS A 81 7.51 -15.16 -4.48
CA LYS A 81 7.69 -14.02 -5.39
C LYS A 81 9.14 -13.53 -5.44
N LEU A 82 9.77 -13.36 -4.27
CA LEU A 82 11.18 -12.94 -4.17
C LEU A 82 12.12 -13.97 -4.83
N LYS A 83 11.93 -15.26 -4.55
CA LYS A 83 12.72 -16.34 -5.17
C LYS A 83 12.54 -16.36 -6.69
N HIS A 84 11.30 -16.27 -7.16
CA HIS A 84 10.99 -16.28 -8.58
C HIS A 84 11.63 -15.07 -9.28
N ALA A 85 11.51 -13.88 -8.71
CA ALA A 85 12.15 -12.68 -9.23
C ALA A 85 13.68 -12.81 -9.28
N ALA A 86 14.32 -13.35 -8.24
CA ALA A 86 15.77 -13.54 -8.20
C ALA A 86 16.31 -14.46 -9.32
N LEU A 87 15.48 -15.35 -9.87
CA LEU A 87 15.85 -16.25 -10.97
C LEU A 87 15.72 -15.59 -12.36
N GLN A 88 15.05 -14.44 -12.47
CA GLN A 88 14.81 -13.76 -13.74
C GLN A 88 15.96 -12.79 -14.06
N ARG A 89 16.53 -12.90 -15.27
CA ARG A 89 17.65 -12.04 -15.70
C ARG A 89 17.30 -10.55 -15.81
N ASP A 90 16.04 -10.24 -16.06
CA ASP A 90 15.53 -8.90 -16.25
C ASP A 90 14.78 -8.38 -15.01
N ALA A 91 14.91 -9.04 -13.86
CA ALA A 91 14.36 -8.58 -12.60
C ALA A 91 15.44 -8.01 -11.68
N HIS A 92 15.03 -7.09 -10.81
CA HIS A 92 15.84 -6.54 -9.75
C HIS A 92 15.03 -6.52 -8.47
N VAL A 93 15.56 -7.19 -7.44
CA VAL A 93 15.00 -7.20 -6.10
C VAL A 93 15.81 -6.24 -5.25
N MET A 94 15.17 -5.19 -4.76
CA MET A 94 15.77 -4.15 -3.92
C MET A 94 15.21 -4.24 -2.51
N ARG A 95 16.07 -4.14 -1.50
CA ARG A 95 15.68 -3.85 -0.11
C ARG A 95 15.93 -2.36 0.15
N PRO A 96 14.91 -1.50 0.18
CA PRO A 96 15.13 -0.08 0.35
C PRO A 96 15.50 0.24 1.79
N ASP A 97 16.51 1.09 1.94
CA ASP A 97 16.92 1.69 3.20
C ASP A 97 16.19 3.01 3.44
N HIS A 98 16.10 3.86 2.42
CA HIS A 98 15.46 5.17 2.50
C HIS A 98 14.35 5.35 1.45
N MET A 99 13.34 6.17 1.77
CA MET A 99 12.27 6.57 0.85
C MET A 99 12.14 8.09 0.87
N GLU A 100 12.22 8.71 -0.31
CA GLU A 100 12.27 10.17 -0.49
C GLU A 100 11.17 10.64 -1.45
N PHE A 101 10.59 11.80 -1.17
CA PHE A 101 9.59 12.46 -2.01
C PHE A 101 10.20 13.71 -2.64
N LEU A 102 10.24 13.76 -3.96
CA LEU A 102 10.84 14.86 -4.72
C LEU A 102 9.80 15.50 -5.63
N VAL A 103 9.75 16.84 -5.63
CA VAL A 103 9.00 17.60 -6.62
C VAL A 103 9.90 17.88 -7.81
N LYS A 104 9.47 17.49 -9.00
CA LYS A 104 10.19 17.76 -10.25
C LYS A 104 9.24 18.25 -11.32
N ALA A 105 9.81 18.75 -12.41
CA ALA A 105 9.08 18.95 -13.65
C ALA A 105 9.41 17.85 -14.66
N ASP A 106 8.47 17.57 -15.57
CA ASP A 106 8.76 16.84 -16.80
C ASP A 106 9.39 17.78 -17.87
N LYS A 107 9.70 17.24 -19.05
CA LYS A 107 10.28 18.03 -20.16
C LYS A 107 9.37 19.16 -20.66
N LYS A 108 8.06 19.10 -20.36
CA LYS A 108 7.05 20.10 -20.74
C LYS A 108 6.79 21.11 -19.61
N GLY A 109 7.49 21.02 -18.48
CA GLY A 109 7.29 21.88 -17.33
C GLY A 109 6.15 21.45 -16.41
N ASN A 110 5.50 20.31 -16.65
CA ASN A 110 4.44 19.83 -15.75
C ASN A 110 5.08 19.31 -14.46
N GLU A 111 4.58 19.80 -13.33
CA GLU A 111 5.00 19.33 -12.02
C GLU A 111 4.58 17.87 -11.80
N ARG A 112 5.47 17.10 -11.17
CA ARG A 112 5.28 15.69 -10.83
C ARG A 112 5.95 15.38 -9.50
N LEU A 113 5.33 14.47 -8.77
CA LEU A 113 5.91 13.85 -7.60
C LEU A 113 6.73 12.63 -8.06
N GLU A 114 8.03 12.62 -7.78
CA GLU A 114 8.89 11.46 -7.94
C GLU A 114 9.17 10.88 -6.55
N ILE A 115 8.77 9.63 -6.31
CA ILE A 115 9.08 8.91 -5.09
C ILE A 115 10.25 7.98 -5.38
N ARG A 116 11.30 8.09 -4.58
CA ARG A 116 12.53 7.30 -4.73
C ARG A 116 12.73 6.38 -3.55
N TYR A 117 13.19 5.17 -3.85
CA TYR A 117 13.59 4.18 -2.87
C TYR A 117 15.06 3.90 -3.05
N TYR A 118 15.88 4.23 -2.06
CA TYR A 118 17.32 4.04 -2.10
C TYR A 118 17.73 2.78 -1.34
N ASP A 119 18.66 2.00 -1.89
CA ASP A 119 19.37 0.95 -1.15
C ASP A 119 20.57 1.53 -0.36
N LEU A 120 21.27 0.67 0.38
CA LEU A 120 22.44 1.06 1.19
C LEU A 120 23.63 1.55 0.35
N ASP A 121 23.67 1.23 -0.95
CA ASP A 121 24.70 1.70 -1.88
C ASP A 121 24.31 3.05 -2.52
N GLY A 122 23.15 3.62 -2.15
CA GLY A 122 22.63 4.86 -2.71
C GLY A 122 22.04 4.73 -4.12
N LYS A 123 21.86 3.51 -4.65
CA LYS A 123 21.13 3.29 -5.91
C LYS A 123 19.64 3.37 -5.63
N HIS A 124 18.85 3.82 -6.61
CA HIS A 124 17.42 3.95 -6.42
C HIS A 124 16.56 3.39 -7.54
N LEU A 125 15.35 3.00 -7.14
CA LEU A 125 14.19 2.84 -8.00
C LEU A 125 13.26 4.03 -7.78
N SER A 126 12.49 4.39 -8.80
CA SER A 126 11.51 5.47 -8.67
C SER A 126 10.16 5.17 -9.31
N GLU A 127 9.14 5.82 -8.77
CA GLU A 127 7.80 5.91 -9.33
C GLU A 127 7.38 7.38 -9.40
N VAL A 128 6.53 7.71 -10.37
CA VAL A 128 6.20 9.10 -10.71
C VAL A 128 4.68 9.27 -10.75
N PHE A 129 4.20 10.34 -10.13
CA PHE A 129 2.78 10.68 -10.04
C PHE A 129 2.54 12.12 -10.48
N PHE A 130 1.45 12.32 -11.22
CA PHE A 130 1.00 13.63 -11.64
C PHE A 130 -0.33 13.94 -10.96
N PHE A 131 -0.49 15.19 -10.51
CA PHE A 131 -1.73 15.70 -9.89
C PHE A 131 -2.38 16.80 -10.74
N ASN A 132 -2.04 16.85 -12.03
CA ASN A 132 -2.57 17.83 -12.97
C ASN A 132 -4.03 17.57 -13.39
N ASN A 133 -4.62 16.44 -12.97
CA ASN A 133 -6.01 16.11 -13.22
C ASN A 133 -6.60 15.24 -12.09
N PRO A 134 -7.94 15.17 -11.94
CA PRO A 134 -8.58 14.43 -10.84
C PRO A 134 -8.30 12.92 -10.82
N GLN A 135 -7.92 12.30 -11.95
CA GLN A 135 -7.54 10.89 -11.97
C GLN A 135 -6.15 10.67 -11.34
N GLY A 136 -5.29 11.69 -11.31
CA GLY A 136 -3.97 11.65 -10.69
C GLY A 136 -4.03 11.20 -9.23
N ALA A 137 -4.92 11.80 -8.44
CA ALA A 137 -5.16 11.43 -7.05
C ALA A 137 -5.64 9.96 -6.90
N LYS A 138 -6.45 9.45 -7.83
CA LYS A 138 -6.87 8.04 -7.82
C LYS A 138 -5.71 7.11 -8.16
N VAL A 139 -4.91 7.45 -9.17
CA VAL A 139 -3.71 6.68 -9.54
C VAL A 139 -2.74 6.63 -8.37
N PHE A 140 -2.51 7.76 -7.68
CA PHE A 140 -1.69 7.82 -6.48
C PHE A 140 -2.23 6.91 -5.37
N TYR A 141 -3.54 6.96 -5.11
CA TYR A 141 -4.17 6.11 -4.09
C TYR A 141 -3.96 4.62 -4.35
N TYR A 142 -4.29 4.15 -5.55
CA TYR A 142 -4.26 2.72 -5.87
C TYR A 142 -2.84 2.15 -6.02
N ASN A 143 -1.89 2.96 -6.47
CA ASN A 143 -0.51 2.51 -6.71
C ASN A 143 0.45 2.82 -5.54
N PHE A 144 0.12 3.79 -4.68
CA PHE A 144 0.96 4.21 -3.57
C PHE A 144 0.20 4.25 -2.23
N GLU A 145 -0.68 5.23 -2.02
CA GLU A 145 -1.24 5.57 -0.69
C GLU A 145 -1.73 4.35 0.08
N ARG A 146 -2.61 3.52 -0.51
CA ARG A 146 -3.28 2.42 0.21
C ARG A 146 -2.33 1.40 0.82
N MET A 147 -1.17 1.16 0.19
CA MET A 147 -0.18 0.18 0.66
C MET A 147 0.83 0.82 1.62
N HIS A 148 1.15 2.09 1.37
CA HIS A 148 2.14 2.84 2.13
C HIS A 148 1.59 3.48 3.41
N HIS A 149 0.28 3.66 3.54
CA HIS A 149 -0.32 4.28 4.72
C HIS A 149 0.00 3.48 6.00
N ARG A 150 0.52 4.13 7.04
CA ARG A 150 0.86 3.54 8.35
C ARG A 150 -0.38 3.22 9.18
N THR A 151 -1.39 4.08 9.13
CA THR A 151 -2.65 3.94 9.86
C THR A 151 -3.83 3.72 8.91
N PRO A 152 -3.83 2.62 8.12
CA PRO A 152 -4.84 2.40 7.08
C PRO A 152 -6.25 2.50 7.67
N GLY A 153 -7.22 2.99 6.90
CA GLY A 153 -8.55 3.32 7.39
C GLY A 153 -9.26 4.27 6.42
N PRO A 154 -9.78 5.42 6.90
CA PRO A 154 -10.27 6.47 6.01
C PRO A 154 -9.18 6.92 5.03
N ARG A 155 -9.57 7.17 3.79
CA ARG A 155 -8.66 7.67 2.77
C ARG A 155 -8.20 9.09 3.11
N LEU A 156 -6.91 9.37 2.87
CA LEU A 156 -6.40 10.72 3.00
C LEU A 156 -6.94 11.60 1.86
N HIS A 157 -7.20 12.86 2.17
CA HIS A 157 -7.63 13.84 1.17
C HIS A 157 -6.38 14.41 0.47
N LEU A 158 -5.86 13.68 -0.53
CA LEU A 158 -4.65 14.04 -1.26
C LEU A 158 -5.02 14.44 -2.70
N SER A 159 -5.09 15.73 -2.96
CA SER A 159 -5.50 16.30 -4.26
C SER A 159 -4.36 16.94 -5.03
N SER A 160 -3.24 17.23 -4.35
CA SER A 160 -2.10 17.93 -4.90
C SER A 160 -0.78 17.36 -4.35
N ILE A 161 0.35 17.74 -4.97
CA ILE A 161 1.70 17.36 -4.49
C ILE A 161 1.96 17.94 -3.09
N PRO A 162 1.65 19.22 -2.79
CA PRO A 162 1.74 19.76 -1.43
C PRO A 162 0.98 18.95 -0.37
N ASP A 163 -0.23 18.46 -0.69
CA ASP A 163 -1.01 17.63 0.25
C ASP A 163 -0.25 16.36 0.64
N VAL A 164 0.40 15.73 -0.35
CA VAL A 164 1.19 14.51 -0.14
C VAL A 164 2.41 14.81 0.72
N LEU A 165 3.12 15.90 0.44
CA LEU A 165 4.33 16.27 1.18
C LEU A 165 4.02 16.63 2.65
N ALA A 166 2.91 17.32 2.91
CA ALA A 166 2.46 17.65 4.26
C ALA A 166 2.13 16.40 5.09
N GLN A 167 1.77 15.30 4.43
CA GLN A 167 1.35 14.04 5.05
C GLN A 167 2.38 12.92 4.85
N GLN A 168 3.59 13.23 4.37
CA GLN A 168 4.58 12.21 3.97
C GLN A 168 4.97 11.27 5.12
N TRP A 169 4.94 11.76 6.35
CA TRP A 169 5.26 11.01 7.57
C TRP A 169 4.29 9.84 7.82
N GLN A 170 3.07 9.92 7.29
CA GLN A 170 2.06 8.84 7.36
C GLN A 170 2.39 7.66 6.43
N PHE A 171 3.40 7.78 5.57
CA PHE A 171 3.79 6.73 4.66
C PHE A 171 5.00 5.94 5.16
N ARG A 172 4.94 4.62 5.01
CA ARG A 172 6.03 3.69 5.28
C ARG A 172 6.65 3.20 3.97
N LYS A 173 7.94 2.89 4.00
CA LYS A 173 8.62 2.22 2.88
C LYS A 173 8.27 0.72 2.85
N PRO A 174 8.27 0.09 1.68
CA PRO A 174 8.16 -1.37 1.59
C PRO A 174 9.41 -2.05 2.15
N LEU A 175 9.29 -3.33 2.53
CA LEU A 175 10.42 -4.16 2.92
C LEU A 175 11.27 -4.59 1.71
N PHE A 176 10.59 -4.90 0.61
CA PHE A 176 11.24 -5.22 -0.67
C PHE A 176 10.48 -4.60 -1.83
N ILE A 177 11.22 -4.29 -2.89
CA ILE A 177 10.70 -3.83 -4.16
C ILE A 177 11.20 -4.77 -5.24
N ILE A 178 10.28 -5.25 -6.07
CA ILE A 178 10.60 -6.03 -7.27
C ILE A 178 10.38 -5.12 -8.47
N ALA A 179 11.45 -4.87 -9.22
CA ALA A 179 11.42 -4.15 -10.48
C ALA A 179 11.77 -5.07 -11.66
N ARG A 180 11.32 -4.69 -12.85
CA ARG A 180 11.67 -5.34 -14.12
C ARG A 180 12.31 -4.33 -15.06
N LYS A 181 13.28 -4.78 -15.84
CA LYS A 181 13.93 -3.96 -16.86
C LYS A 181 12.98 -3.77 -18.03
N GLN A 182 12.70 -2.51 -18.35
CA GLN A 182 11.92 -2.10 -19.52
C GLN A 182 12.81 -1.18 -20.36
N ASP A 183 13.36 -1.74 -21.44
CA ASP A 183 14.39 -1.09 -22.27
C ASP A 183 15.60 -0.63 -21.42
N LYS A 184 15.78 0.68 -21.26
CA LYS A 184 16.88 1.29 -20.49
C LYS A 184 16.54 1.59 -19.03
N TYR A 185 15.30 1.35 -18.60
CA TYR A 185 14.81 1.77 -17.29
C TYR A 185 14.32 0.61 -16.44
N TRP A 186 14.35 0.77 -15.12
CA TRP A 186 13.70 -0.16 -14.19
C TRP A 186 12.29 0.32 -13.90
N ARG A 187 11.32 -0.59 -14.01
CA ARG A 187 9.93 -0.34 -13.65
C ARG A 187 9.55 -1.17 -12.44
N ILE A 188 9.11 -0.51 -11.38
CA ILE A 188 8.56 -1.17 -10.19
C ILE A 188 7.33 -1.98 -10.60
N ARG A 189 7.33 -3.25 -10.24
CA ARG A 189 6.21 -4.18 -10.47
C ARG A 189 5.47 -4.48 -9.18
N GLU A 190 6.21 -4.65 -8.10
CA GLU A 190 5.64 -5.09 -6.84
C GLU A 190 6.38 -4.49 -5.65
N LYS A 191 5.63 -4.22 -4.58
CA LYS A 191 6.11 -3.69 -3.31
C LYS A 191 5.61 -4.62 -2.19
N ILE A 192 6.55 -5.25 -1.49
CA ILE A 192 6.27 -6.20 -0.41
C ILE A 192 6.42 -5.46 0.92
N PHE A 193 5.43 -5.57 1.78
CA PHE A 193 5.41 -4.97 3.12
C PHE A 193 5.42 -6.07 4.18
N VAL A 194 5.86 -5.73 5.39
CA VAL A 194 5.71 -6.62 6.54
C VAL A 194 4.22 -6.78 6.85
N SER A 195 3.78 -8.04 6.97
CA SER A 195 2.40 -8.44 7.27
C SER A 195 2.18 -8.73 8.74
#